data_AF-A0A814I421-F1
#
_entry.id   AF-A0A814I421-F1
#
_cell.length_a   1.000
_cell.length_b   1.000
_cell.length_c   1.000
_cell.angle_alpha   90.00
_cell.angle_beta   90.00
_cell.angle_gamma   90.00
#
_symmetry.space_group_name_H-M   'P 1'
#
loop_
_entity.id
_entity.type
_entity.pdbx_description
1 polymer ?
#
loop_
_entity_poly.entity_id
_entity_poly.type
_entity_poly.pdbx_seq_one_letter_code
_entity_poly.pdbx_strand_id
1 'polypeptide(L)'
;MLKDFVPQYLGEKRFSRDQWLGQNTKMVKSLFDLTDDQFVIIADGTYCYCQKSSNNMVQRKLYSGHKKRPLVKPFVITASNGKIIDVYGNYSAVENDASIMQKDLDLRELFKKGDILIFYRGFKDCISRLKSFYGLNCKIPTFLKDGQKQMSSSETTPVRISMRLHEKLLVTNIS
;
A
#
# COMPACT_ATOMS: atom_id res chain seq x y z
N MET A 1 -9.10 19.71 15.13
CA MET A 1 -9.04 19.08 13.78
C MET A 1 -7.98 17.98 13.71
N LEU A 2 -6.66 18.24 13.68
CA LEU A 2 -5.66 17.15 13.66
C LEU A 2 -5.66 16.28 14.93
N LYS A 3 -5.84 16.89 16.11
CA LYS A 3 -5.88 16.18 17.40
C LYS A 3 -7.08 15.24 17.56
N ASP A 4 -8.15 15.46 16.80
CA ASP A 4 -9.40 14.71 16.89
C ASP A 4 -9.56 13.78 15.69
N PHE A 5 -9.17 14.23 14.49
CA PHE A 5 -9.33 13.50 13.24
C PHE A 5 -8.38 12.31 13.13
N VAL A 6 -7.09 12.51 13.43
CA VAL A 6 -6.11 11.42 13.29
C VAL A 6 -6.47 10.27 14.22
N PRO A 7 -6.63 10.44 15.55
CA PRO A 7 -6.96 9.31 16.42
C PRO A 7 -8.31 8.66 16.12
N GLN A 8 -9.27 9.40 15.56
CA GLN A 8 -10.62 8.89 15.27
C GLN A 8 -10.74 8.20 13.90
N TYR A 9 -9.92 8.56 12.91
CA TYR A 9 -10.09 8.08 11.53
C TYR A 9 -8.83 7.45 10.92
N LEU A 10 -7.64 7.75 11.43
CA LEU A 10 -6.34 7.29 10.92
C LEU A 10 -5.46 6.73 12.06
N GLY A 11 -4.31 6.16 11.71
CA GLY A 11 -3.37 5.56 12.65
C GLY A 11 -3.71 4.12 13.04
N GLU A 12 -2.66 3.33 13.24
CA GLU A 12 -2.72 1.92 13.61
C GLU A 12 -3.43 1.69 14.95
N LYS A 13 -3.28 2.63 15.89
CA LYS A 13 -3.83 2.57 17.25
C LYS A 13 -5.34 2.80 17.32
N ARG A 14 -5.96 3.18 16.20
CA ARG A 14 -7.40 3.40 16.12
C ARG A 14 -8.18 2.13 16.44
N PHE A 15 -7.64 0.97 16.07
CA PHE A 15 -8.24 -0.35 16.32
C PHE A 15 -7.25 -1.26 17.04
N SER A 16 -7.78 -2.14 17.88
CA SER A 16 -7.05 -3.29 18.40
C SER A 16 -6.65 -4.24 17.25
N ARG A 17 -5.66 -5.08 17.50
CA ARG A 17 -5.21 -6.07 16.51
C ARG A 17 -6.35 -7.00 16.07
N ASP A 18 -7.20 -7.45 16.99
CA ASP A 18 -8.33 -8.34 16.66
C ASP A 18 -9.36 -7.65 15.75
N GLN A 19 -9.60 -6.35 15.99
CA GLN A 19 -10.46 -5.55 15.10
C GLN A 19 -9.84 -5.38 13.71
N TRP A 20 -8.51 -5.26 13.61
CA TRP A 20 -7.80 -5.24 12.33
C TRP A 20 -7.85 -6.59 11.62
N LEU A 21 -7.62 -7.70 12.32
CA LEU A 21 -7.77 -9.06 11.78
C LEU A 21 -9.19 -9.29 11.24
N GLY A 22 -10.20 -8.73 11.91
CA GLY A 22 -11.59 -8.73 11.44
C GLY A 22 -11.84 -7.95 10.13
N GLN A 23 -10.90 -7.09 9.71
CA GLN A 23 -10.98 -6.39 8.41
C GLN A 23 -10.49 -7.25 7.24
N ASN A 24 -9.97 -8.46 7.48
CA ASN A 24 -9.60 -9.37 6.41
C ASN A 24 -10.84 -9.81 5.62
N THR A 25 -10.86 -9.53 4.31
CA THR A 25 -11.96 -9.99 3.45
C THR A 25 -11.92 -11.51 3.29
N LYS A 26 -13.11 -12.13 3.16
CA LYS A 26 -13.22 -13.58 2.87
C LYS A 26 -12.40 -13.98 1.64
N MET A 27 -12.38 -13.12 0.62
CA MET A 27 -11.59 -13.32 -0.59
C MET A 27 -10.10 -13.48 -0.29
N VAL A 28 -9.51 -12.58 0.49
CA VAL A 28 -8.07 -12.63 0.79
C VAL A 28 -7.74 -13.76 1.76
N LYS A 29 -8.63 -14.08 2.70
CA LYS A 29 -8.51 -15.28 3.55
C LYS A 29 -8.37 -16.55 2.72
N SER A 30 -9.25 -16.75 1.74
CA SER A 30 -9.21 -17.90 0.84
C SER A 30 -8.07 -17.86 -0.17
N LEU A 31 -7.64 -16.67 -0.60
CA LEU A 31 -6.62 -16.54 -1.64
C LEU A 31 -5.20 -16.86 -1.14
N PHE A 32 -4.94 -16.61 0.14
CA PHE A 32 -3.61 -16.79 0.74
C PHE A 32 -3.61 -17.82 1.87
N ASP A 33 -4.70 -18.58 2.04
CA ASP A 33 -4.87 -19.59 3.08
C ASP A 33 -4.49 -19.05 4.48
N LEU A 34 -5.07 -17.90 4.83
CA LEU A 34 -4.70 -17.20 6.06
C LEU A 34 -5.10 -17.98 7.31
N THR A 35 -4.22 -17.99 8.31
CA THR A 35 -4.61 -18.31 9.68
C THR A 35 -5.36 -17.13 10.32
N ASP A 36 -6.12 -17.39 11.37
CA ASP A 36 -6.92 -16.34 12.04
C ASP A 36 -6.08 -15.24 12.69
N ASP A 37 -4.77 -15.47 12.91
CA ASP A 37 -3.86 -14.50 13.50
C ASP A 37 -3.03 -13.69 12.46
N GLN A 38 -3.20 -13.97 11.17
CA GLN A 38 -2.52 -13.29 10.07
C GLN A 38 -3.32 -12.11 9.52
N PHE A 39 -2.74 -10.92 9.54
CA PHE A 39 -3.33 -9.73 8.97
C PHE A 39 -2.80 -9.44 7.56
N VAL A 40 -3.68 -8.97 6.67
CA VAL A 40 -3.30 -8.57 5.31
C VAL A 40 -3.39 -7.07 5.14
N ILE A 41 -2.27 -6.51 4.72
CA ILE A 41 -2.10 -5.08 4.50
C ILE A 41 -1.74 -4.82 3.04
N ILE A 42 -2.28 -3.74 2.50
CA ILE A 42 -2.02 -3.26 1.15
C ILE A 42 -1.46 -1.85 1.29
N ALA A 43 -0.30 -1.60 0.68
CA ALA A 43 0.36 -0.30 0.70
C ALA A 43 0.58 0.21 -0.72
N ASP A 44 0.28 1.48 -0.94
CA ASP A 44 0.50 2.13 -2.24
C ASP A 44 0.74 3.65 -2.15
N GLY A 45 1.55 4.16 -3.06
CA GLY A 45 1.67 5.60 -3.29
C GLY A 45 0.67 6.08 -4.34
N THR A 46 -0.35 6.82 -3.91
CA THR A 46 -1.35 7.41 -4.81
C THR A 46 -1.01 8.87 -5.16
N TYR A 47 -1.68 9.45 -6.15
CA TYR A 47 -1.49 10.84 -6.55
C TYR A 47 -2.73 11.68 -6.27
N CYS A 48 -2.56 12.76 -5.51
CA CYS A 48 -3.57 13.78 -5.31
C CYS A 48 -3.21 15.01 -6.13
N TYR A 49 -4.16 15.51 -6.92
CA TYR A 49 -4.00 16.78 -7.61
C TYR A 49 -3.91 17.92 -6.60
N CYS A 50 -2.98 18.84 -6.84
CA CYS A 50 -2.90 20.09 -6.10
C CYS A 50 -2.79 21.27 -7.07
N GLN A 51 -3.29 22.42 -6.64
CA GLN A 51 -3.18 23.65 -7.40
C GLN A 51 -1.72 24.10 -7.50
N LYS A 52 -1.41 24.84 -8.56
CA LYS A 52 -0.08 25.40 -8.78
C LYS A 52 0.31 26.29 -7.59
N SER A 53 1.49 26.05 -7.02
CA SER A 53 2.02 26.90 -5.95
C SER A 53 2.61 28.18 -6.55
N SER A 54 2.43 29.32 -5.88
CA SER A 54 3.14 30.57 -6.17
C SER A 54 4.63 30.48 -5.82
N ASN A 55 5.01 29.53 -4.97
CA ASN A 55 6.41 29.24 -4.64
C ASN A 55 7.02 28.33 -5.70
N ASN A 56 7.96 28.87 -6.49
CA ASN A 56 8.63 28.14 -7.58
C ASN A 56 9.37 26.88 -7.13
N MET A 57 9.95 26.85 -5.92
CA MET A 57 10.64 25.66 -5.41
C MET A 57 9.64 24.54 -5.09
N VAL A 58 8.56 24.88 -4.39
CA VAL A 58 7.48 23.94 -4.07
C VAL A 58 6.81 23.45 -5.35
N GLN A 59 6.56 24.35 -6.30
CA GLN A 59 5.99 24.02 -7.59
C GLN A 59 6.84 23.00 -8.36
N ARG A 60 8.17 23.15 -8.38
CA ARG A 60 9.07 22.18 -9.01
C ARG A 60 9.05 20.81 -8.30
N LYS A 61 8.95 20.79 -6.97
CA LYS A 61 8.87 19.55 -6.18
C LYS A 61 7.56 18.79 -6.43
N LEU A 62 6.44 19.51 -6.55
CA LEU A 62 5.13 18.91 -6.78
C LEU A 62 4.90 18.50 -8.23
N TYR A 63 5.64 19.07 -9.19
CA TYR A 63 5.39 18.80 -10.60
C TYR A 63 5.80 17.39 -11.02
N SER A 64 4.84 16.60 -11.48
CA SER A 64 5.10 15.30 -12.11
C SER A 64 5.37 15.51 -13.59
N GLY A 65 6.59 15.20 -14.05
CA GLY A 65 6.92 15.20 -15.48
C GLY A 65 6.06 14.22 -16.28
N HIS A 66 5.76 13.06 -15.70
CA HIS A 66 4.95 12.01 -16.35
C HIS A 66 3.47 12.43 -16.51
N LYS A 67 2.88 13.05 -15.49
CA LYS A 67 1.46 13.46 -15.50
C LYS A 67 1.24 14.92 -15.95
N LYS A 68 2.35 15.64 -16.21
CA LYS A 68 2.42 17.04 -16.67
C LYS A 68 1.59 18.01 -15.82
N ARG A 69 1.56 17.79 -14.49
CA ARG A 69 0.78 18.61 -13.55
C ARG A 69 1.35 18.54 -12.12
N PRO A 70 1.03 19.52 -11.25
CA PRO A 70 1.37 19.46 -9.83
C PRO A 70 0.57 18.34 -9.14
N LEU A 71 1.26 17.49 -8.39
CA LEU A 71 0.73 16.37 -7.64
C LEU A 71 1.43 16.28 -6.28
N VAL A 72 0.66 15.90 -5.26
CA VAL A 72 1.19 15.36 -4.01
C VAL A 72 1.07 13.84 -4.09
N LYS A 73 2.06 13.13 -3.56
CA LYS A 73 2.01 11.67 -3.48
C LYS A 73 1.83 11.20 -2.04
N PRO A 74 0.59 11.03 -1.54
CA PRO A 74 0.38 10.36 -0.26
C PRO A 74 0.61 8.85 -0.39
N PHE A 75 1.21 8.27 0.63
CA PHE A 75 1.45 6.84 0.74
C PHE A 75 0.42 6.23 1.70
N VAL A 76 -0.50 5.45 1.15
CA VAL A 76 -1.67 4.94 1.88
C VAL A 76 -1.44 3.49 2.26
N ILE A 77 -1.71 3.17 3.52
CA ILE A 77 -1.75 1.81 4.05
C ILE A 77 -3.20 1.46 4.37
N THR A 78 -3.66 0.33 3.86
CA THR A 78 -5.05 -0.13 4.02
C THR A 78 -5.13 -1.59 4.44
N ALA A 79 -6.23 -1.95 5.09
CA ALA A 79 -6.63 -3.33 5.27
C ALA A 79 -7.16 -3.90 3.94
N SER A 80 -7.25 -5.23 3.83
CA SER A 80 -7.73 -5.87 2.59
C SER A 80 -9.17 -5.53 2.18
N ASN A 81 -10.00 -4.98 3.08
CA ASN A 81 -11.34 -4.49 2.77
C ASN A 81 -11.37 -3.01 2.33
N GLY A 82 -10.21 -2.34 2.29
CA GLY A 82 -10.10 -0.95 1.88
C GLY A 82 -10.13 0.08 2.97
N LYS A 83 -10.32 -0.35 4.23
CA LYS A 83 -10.27 0.56 5.35
C LYS A 83 -8.86 1.11 5.48
N ILE A 84 -8.74 2.43 5.46
CA ILE A 84 -7.46 3.11 5.65
C ILE A 84 -6.99 2.86 7.09
N ILE A 85 -5.77 2.35 7.18
CA ILE A 85 -5.03 2.19 8.44
C ILE A 85 -4.33 3.51 8.71
N ASP A 86 -3.50 3.96 7.77
CA ASP A 86 -2.80 5.23 7.91
C ASP A 86 -2.41 5.81 6.54
N VAL A 87 -2.12 7.11 6.52
CA VAL A 87 -1.66 7.84 5.34
C VAL A 87 -0.39 8.60 5.69
N TYR A 88 0.68 8.31 4.99
CA TYR A 88 1.97 8.92 5.20
C TYR A 88 2.30 9.94 4.12
N GLY A 89 2.90 11.03 4.56
CA GLY A 89 3.74 11.89 3.76
C GLY A 89 3.09 13.09 3.06
N ASN A 90 3.98 13.71 2.28
CA ASN A 90 3.80 14.73 1.24
C ASN A 90 4.94 14.49 0.21
N TYR A 91 5.06 13.24 -0.26
CA TYR A 91 6.20 12.83 -1.07
C TYR A 91 6.18 13.50 -2.44
N SER A 92 7.37 13.70 -3.00
CA SER A 92 7.50 14.18 -4.37
C SER A 92 6.88 13.18 -5.34
N ALA A 93 6.27 13.68 -6.42
CA ALA A 93 5.66 12.82 -7.43
C ALA A 93 6.68 11.94 -8.20
N VAL A 94 7.98 12.17 -8.01
CA VAL A 94 9.07 11.36 -8.59
C VAL A 94 9.67 10.35 -7.59
N GLU A 95 9.30 10.41 -6.31
CA GLU A 95 9.78 9.45 -5.32
C GLU A 95 9.13 8.08 -5.54
N ASN A 96 9.96 7.05 -5.61
CA ASN A 96 9.51 5.68 -5.85
C ASN A 96 8.99 5.04 -4.54
N ASP A 97 8.03 4.13 -4.67
CA ASP A 97 7.32 3.57 -3.51
C ASP A 97 8.21 2.69 -2.64
N ALA A 98 9.15 1.94 -3.24
CA ALA A 98 10.14 1.16 -2.50
C ALA A 98 11.01 2.04 -1.58
N SER A 99 11.39 3.24 -2.02
CA SER A 99 12.22 4.16 -1.24
C SER A 99 11.43 4.79 -0.09
N ILE A 100 10.18 5.16 -0.34
CA ILE A 100 9.26 5.69 0.69
C ILE A 100 9.07 4.62 1.78
N MET A 101 8.75 3.39 1.37
CA MET A 101 8.55 2.26 2.29
C MET A 101 9.76 1.98 3.18
N GLN A 102 10.97 2.25 2.70
CA GLN A 102 12.21 1.97 3.42
C GLN A 102 12.68 3.07 4.36
N LYS A 103 12.26 4.32 4.11
CA LYS A 103 12.76 5.51 4.82
C LYS A 103 11.87 5.92 5.98
N ASP A 104 10.56 5.91 5.76
CA ASP A 104 9.65 6.72 6.58
C ASP A 104 8.62 5.90 7.37
N LEU A 105 8.65 4.57 7.25
CA LEU A 105 7.64 3.69 7.82
C LEU A 105 8.23 2.77 8.88
N ASP A 106 8.04 3.15 10.14
CA ASP A 106 8.17 2.23 11.26
C ASP A 106 6.83 1.53 11.49
N LEU A 107 6.73 0.31 10.98
CA LEU A 107 5.49 -0.46 11.00
C LEU A 107 5.53 -1.59 12.04
N ARG A 108 6.50 -1.55 12.96
CA ARG A 108 6.70 -2.60 13.98
C ARG A 108 5.49 -2.75 14.90
N GLU A 109 4.79 -1.67 15.19
CA GLU A 109 3.57 -1.72 16.02
C GLU A 109 2.35 -2.25 15.26
N LEU A 110 2.34 -2.13 13.92
CA LEU A 110 1.26 -2.60 13.06
C LEU A 110 1.43 -4.08 12.68
N PHE A 111 2.67 -4.54 12.50
CA PHE A 111 2.98 -5.86 11.99
C PHE A 111 3.34 -6.88 13.05
N LYS A 112 2.85 -8.10 12.86
CA LYS A 112 3.38 -9.31 13.48
C LYS A 112 4.13 -10.11 12.44
N LYS A 113 5.18 -10.82 12.88
CA LYS A 113 5.87 -11.82 12.05
C LYS A 113 4.85 -12.79 11.44
N GLY A 114 4.93 -13.00 10.14
CA GLY A 114 3.99 -13.84 9.38
C GLY A 114 2.80 -13.11 8.76
N ASP A 115 2.56 -11.84 9.09
CA ASP A 115 1.55 -11.01 8.42
C ASP A 115 1.88 -10.85 6.93
N ILE A 116 0.85 -10.62 6.12
CA ILE A 116 0.95 -10.56 4.66
C ILE A 116 0.91 -9.12 4.18
N LEU A 117 1.91 -8.73 3.39
CA LEU A 117 1.89 -7.44 2.69
C LEU A 117 1.73 -7.68 1.20
N ILE A 118 0.73 -7.04 0.62
CA ILE A 118 0.49 -7.06 -0.81
C ILE A 118 1.00 -5.76 -1.40
N PHE A 119 1.89 -5.88 -2.38
CA PHE A 119 2.52 -4.74 -3.03
C PHE A 119 2.32 -4.74 -4.54
N TYR A 120 2.41 -3.56 -5.16
CA TYR A 120 2.60 -3.44 -6.59
C TYR A 120 4.08 -3.66 -7.00
N ARG A 121 4.35 -3.77 -8.30
CA ARG A 121 5.71 -3.99 -8.83
C ARG A 121 6.73 -2.93 -8.36
N GLY A 122 6.29 -1.70 -8.14
CA GLY A 122 7.13 -0.58 -7.70
C GLY A 122 7.84 -0.78 -6.36
N PHE A 123 7.48 -1.82 -5.61
CA PHE A 123 8.04 -2.18 -4.31
C PHE A 123 9.08 -3.31 -4.36
N LYS A 124 9.39 -3.83 -5.55
CA LYS A 124 10.29 -5.00 -5.69
C LYS A 124 11.60 -4.82 -4.91
N ASP A 125 12.15 -3.62 -4.93
CA ASP A 125 13.46 -3.32 -4.34
C ASP A 125 13.44 -3.24 -2.80
N CYS A 126 12.27 -3.18 -2.15
CA CYS A 126 12.17 -3.18 -0.68
C CYS A 126 11.80 -4.54 -0.08
N ILE A 127 11.39 -5.53 -0.87
CA ILE A 127 10.90 -6.83 -0.36
C ILE A 127 11.91 -7.54 0.52
N SER A 128 13.15 -7.68 0.05
CA SER A 128 14.16 -8.47 0.76
C SER A 128 14.40 -7.92 2.17
N ARG A 129 14.38 -6.59 2.30
CA ARG A 129 14.46 -5.90 3.59
C ARG A 129 13.22 -6.17 4.44
N LEU A 130 12.03 -6.03 3.89
CA LEU A 130 10.78 -6.24 4.65
C LEU A 130 10.65 -7.65 5.19
N LYS A 131 11.02 -8.66 4.39
CA LYS A 131 11.06 -10.07 4.84
C LYS A 131 12.07 -10.29 5.95
N SER A 132 13.28 -9.73 5.82
CA SER A 132 14.39 -9.98 6.75
C SER A 132 14.22 -9.26 8.09
N PHE A 133 13.80 -7.99 8.07
CA PHE A 133 13.72 -7.17 9.28
C PHE A 133 12.40 -7.34 10.04
N TYR A 134 11.28 -7.52 9.34
CA TYR A 134 9.96 -7.60 9.95
C TYR A 134 9.36 -9.01 9.94
N GLY A 135 10.00 -9.98 9.26
CA GLY A 135 9.51 -11.35 9.17
C GLY A 135 8.19 -11.46 8.41
N LEU A 136 7.95 -10.55 7.47
CA LEU A 136 6.69 -10.42 6.73
C LEU A 136 6.62 -11.33 5.51
N ASN A 137 5.41 -11.75 5.14
CA ASN A 137 5.15 -12.48 3.89
C ASN A 137 4.74 -11.50 2.79
N CYS A 138 5.71 -10.97 2.05
CA CYS A 138 5.42 -10.05 0.94
C CYS A 138 4.96 -10.81 -0.31
N LYS A 139 3.79 -10.43 -0.83
CA LYS A 139 3.20 -10.90 -2.09
C LYS A 139 3.23 -9.75 -3.10
N ILE A 140 3.90 -9.97 -4.23
CA ILE A 140 3.75 -9.14 -5.43
C ILE A 140 2.98 -9.97 -6.45
N PRO A 141 1.97 -9.41 -7.13
CA PRO A 141 1.38 -10.03 -8.29
C PRO A 141 2.48 -10.24 -9.35
N THR A 142 2.93 -11.48 -9.50
CA THR A 142 3.88 -11.89 -10.54
C THR A 142 3.26 -11.72 -11.92
N PHE A 143 4.07 -11.30 -12.88
CA PHE A 143 3.77 -11.50 -14.30
C PHE A 143 4.57 -12.70 -14.81
N LEU A 144 4.21 -13.15 -16.00
CA LEU A 144 4.87 -14.22 -16.76
C LEU A 144 6.39 -14.18 -16.57
N LYS A 145 6.99 -15.35 -16.27
CA LYS A 145 8.45 -15.48 -16.29
C LYS A 145 8.94 -15.25 -17.72
N ASP A 146 10.16 -14.76 -17.90
CA ASP A 146 10.76 -14.59 -19.23
C ASP A 146 10.65 -15.92 -20.02
N GLY A 147 10.04 -15.85 -21.20
CA GLY A 147 9.75 -17.01 -22.06
C GLY A 147 8.37 -17.67 -21.88
N GLN A 148 7.56 -17.28 -20.88
CA GLN A 148 6.19 -17.79 -20.72
C GLN A 148 5.16 -16.89 -21.42
N LYS A 149 4.26 -17.49 -22.20
CA LYS A 149 3.14 -16.77 -22.86
C LYS A 149 1.89 -16.63 -21.98
N GLN A 150 1.67 -17.55 -21.02
CA GLN A 150 0.53 -17.56 -20.09
C GLN A 150 0.94 -18.07 -18.70
N MET A 151 0.28 -17.54 -17.66
CA MET A 151 0.46 -17.95 -16.27
C MET A 151 -0.44 -19.16 -16.01
N SER A 152 -0.08 -20.03 -15.06
CA SER A 152 -0.98 -21.11 -14.65
C SER A 152 -2.22 -20.53 -13.94
N SER A 153 -3.35 -21.24 -13.96
CA SER A 153 -4.62 -20.77 -13.36
C SER A 153 -4.49 -20.46 -11.85
N SER A 154 -3.64 -21.20 -11.15
CA SER A 154 -3.32 -21.01 -9.73
C SER A 154 -2.46 -19.77 -9.48
N GLU A 155 -1.58 -19.38 -10.40
CA GLU A 155 -0.76 -18.17 -10.31
C GLU A 155 -1.51 -16.92 -10.81
N THR A 156 -2.42 -17.07 -11.77
CA THR A 156 -3.15 -15.96 -12.41
C THR A 156 -4.18 -15.33 -11.47
N THR A 157 -4.81 -16.13 -10.62
CA THR A 157 -5.93 -15.71 -9.78
C THR A 157 -5.49 -14.74 -8.67
N PRO A 158 -4.43 -15.03 -7.88
CA PRO A 158 -3.91 -14.08 -6.89
C PRO A 158 -3.40 -12.78 -7.51
N VAL A 159 -2.82 -12.87 -8.70
CA VAL A 159 -2.27 -11.75 -9.46
C VAL A 159 -3.37 -10.78 -9.91
N ARG A 160 -4.42 -11.31 -10.54
CA ARG A 160 -5.59 -10.51 -10.98
C ARG A 160 -6.36 -9.92 -9.81
N ILE A 161 -6.49 -10.67 -8.72
CA ILE A 161 -7.21 -10.20 -7.52
C ILE A 161 -6.39 -9.14 -6.78
N SER A 162 -5.08 -9.32 -6.63
CA SER A 162 -4.19 -8.30 -6.07
C SER A 162 -4.23 -7.00 -6.87
N MET A 163 -4.22 -7.08 -8.20
CA MET A 163 -4.42 -5.90 -9.07
C MET A 163 -5.82 -5.27 -8.91
N ARG A 164 -6.89 -6.07 -8.84
CA ARG A 164 -8.26 -5.56 -8.64
C ARG A 164 -8.48 -4.97 -7.25
N LEU A 165 -7.87 -5.53 -6.21
CA LEU A 165 -7.88 -4.96 -4.86
C LEU A 165 -7.19 -3.60 -4.90
N HIS A 166 -6.03 -3.51 -5.52
CA HIS A 166 -5.34 -2.23 -5.68
C HIS A 166 -6.19 -1.18 -6.43
N GLU A 167 -6.77 -1.54 -7.57
CA GLU A 167 -7.60 -0.65 -8.39
C GLU A 167 -8.87 -0.20 -7.67
N LYS A 168 -9.59 -1.12 -7.02
CA LYS A 168 -10.82 -0.78 -6.28
C LYS A 168 -10.55 0.08 -5.07
N LEU A 169 -9.47 -0.17 -4.33
CA LEU A 169 -9.18 0.49 -3.06
C LEU A 169 -8.67 1.93 -3.21
N LEU A 170 -8.07 2.25 -4.37
CA LEU A 170 -7.56 3.58 -4.66
C LEU A 170 -8.59 4.49 -5.35
N VAL A 171 -9.51 3.93 -6.13
CA VAL A 171 -10.54 4.72 -6.84
C VAL A 171 -11.71 5.11 -5.94
N THR A 172 -12.10 4.25 -4.98
CA THR A 172 -13.29 4.50 -4.14
C THR A 172 -13.06 5.42 -2.94
N ASN A 173 -11.81 5.71 -2.56
CA ASN A 173 -11.49 6.49 -1.35
C ASN A 173 -11.03 7.94 -1.63
N ILE A 174 -11.02 8.38 -2.89
CA ILE A 174 -10.56 9.74 -3.28
C ILE A 174 -11.51 10.39 -4.32
N SER A 175 -12.78 9.98 -4.35
CA SER A 175 -13.83 10.66 -5.15
C SER A 175 -14.82 11.40 -4.25
#